data_AF-A0A3S9M3A8-F1
#
_entry.id   AF-A0A3S9M3A8-F1
#
_cell.length_a   1.000
_cell.length_b   1.000
_cell.length_c   1.000
_cell.angle_alpha   90.00
_cell.angle_beta   90.00
_cell.angle_gamma   90.00
#
_symmetry.space_group_name_H-M   'P 1'
#
loop_
_entity.id
_entity.type
_entity.pdbx_description
1 polymer ?
#
loop_
_entity_poly.entity_id
_entity_poly.type
_entity_poly.pdbx_seq_one_letter_code
_entity_poly.pdbx_strand_id
1 'polypeptide(L)'
;MTITDAEMAALLAPGGFHFLRRLSDAEVPPPPLPPHHGPANCLPEHGRIDSPVVDIDDPELPAKVRQGWYGMAAEYGLLDDGREFLLGVDYSDPEDVNSEWAWARVRLLDEWDLGGGDDGPLPKWMRFYMGDRFVPEFTVMSLDGRLMMNTTLWGDGTVSTIVICPSRLP
;
A
#
# COMPACT_ATOMS: atom_id res chain seq x y z
N MET A 1 7.90 15.46 -16.44
CA MET A 1 9.15 15.61 -15.66
C MET A 1 9.05 14.67 -14.48
N THR A 2 10.08 13.85 -14.22
CA THR A 2 10.13 12.96 -13.06
C THR A 2 9.96 13.74 -11.75
N ILE A 3 9.10 13.26 -10.87
CA ILE A 3 8.84 13.84 -9.54
C ILE A 3 10.15 13.85 -8.73
N THR A 4 10.41 14.88 -7.93
CA THR A 4 11.55 14.90 -7.00
C THR A 4 11.18 14.27 -5.65
N ASP A 5 12.16 13.87 -4.84
CA ASP A 5 11.90 13.36 -3.48
C ASP A 5 11.15 14.36 -2.60
N ALA A 6 11.38 15.67 -2.78
CA ALA A 6 10.69 16.72 -2.04
C ALA A 6 9.22 16.84 -2.48
N GLU A 7 8.95 16.75 -3.78
CA GLU A 7 7.58 16.73 -4.31
C GLU A 7 6.85 15.45 -3.89
N MET A 8 7.53 14.30 -3.92
CA MET A 8 6.98 13.04 -3.42
C MET A 8 6.64 13.13 -1.92
N ALA A 9 7.53 13.70 -1.12
CA ALA A 9 7.25 13.95 0.30
C ALA A 9 6.01 14.84 0.50
N ALA A 10 5.86 15.90 -0.30
CA ALA A 10 4.70 16.78 -0.24
C ALA A 10 3.39 16.09 -0.68
N LEU A 11 3.47 15.18 -1.65
CA LEU A 11 2.33 14.38 -2.11
C LEU A 11 1.86 13.35 -1.07
N LEU A 12 2.79 12.80 -0.29
CA LEU A 12 2.54 11.77 0.72
C LEU A 12 2.07 12.34 2.07
N ALA A 13 2.51 13.56 2.41
CA ALA A 13 2.23 14.18 3.71
C ALA A 13 0.74 14.29 4.07
N PRO A 14 -0.18 14.66 3.14
CA PRO A 14 -1.62 14.71 3.45
C PRO A 14 -2.20 13.36 3.91
N GLY A 15 -1.64 12.24 3.44
CA GLY A 15 -2.05 10.89 3.86
C GLY A 15 -1.50 10.46 5.23
N GLY A 16 -0.68 11.29 5.86
CA GLY A 16 0.01 10.97 7.12
C GLY A 16 1.28 10.15 6.95
N PHE A 17 1.85 10.12 5.74
CA PHE A 17 3.13 9.46 5.49
C PHE A 17 4.27 10.48 5.53
N HIS A 18 5.14 10.35 6.52
CA HIS A 18 6.39 11.10 6.57
C HIS A 18 7.45 10.39 5.72
N PHE A 19 7.75 10.97 4.56
CA PHE A 19 8.81 10.48 3.67
C PHE A 19 10.18 10.66 4.33
N LEU A 20 10.94 9.58 4.46
CA LEU A 20 12.28 9.60 5.03
C LEU A 20 13.34 9.65 3.93
N ARG A 21 13.24 8.74 2.94
CA ARG A 21 14.12 8.69 1.77
C ARG A 21 13.64 7.68 0.74
N ARG A 22 14.07 7.86 -0.51
CA ARG A 22 14.07 6.80 -1.53
C ARG A 22 15.21 5.81 -1.27
N LEU A 23 14.97 4.53 -1.56
CA LEU A 23 16.00 3.48 -1.54
C LEU A 23 16.63 3.35 -2.93
N SER A 24 17.91 3.02 -2.96
CA SER A 24 18.55 2.47 -4.16
C SER A 24 18.24 0.98 -4.31
N ASP A 25 18.34 0.45 -5.53
CA ASP A 25 18.05 -0.97 -5.82
C ASP A 25 18.85 -1.96 -4.95
N ALA A 26 20.08 -1.60 -4.58
CA ALA A 26 20.94 -2.43 -3.74
C ALA A 26 20.50 -2.47 -2.26
N GLU A 27 19.66 -1.53 -1.82
CA GLU A 27 19.14 -1.44 -0.46
C GLU A 27 17.76 -2.08 -0.31
N VAL A 28 17.08 -2.38 -1.42
CA VAL A 28 15.73 -2.96 -1.40
C VAL A 28 15.83 -4.40 -0.89
N PRO A 29 15.16 -4.76 0.21
CA PRO A 29 15.16 -6.14 0.68
C PRO A 29 14.39 -7.01 -0.33
N PRO A 30 14.74 -8.30 -0.45
CA PRO A 30 14.03 -9.20 -1.35
C PRO A 30 12.56 -9.28 -0.94
N PRO A 31 11.60 -9.14 -1.88
CA PRO A 31 10.19 -9.23 -1.55
C PRO A 31 9.84 -10.66 -1.11
N PRO A 32 8.86 -10.83 -0.20
CA PRO A 32 8.43 -12.14 0.27
C PRO A 32 7.47 -12.82 -0.73
N LEU A 33 7.73 -12.64 -2.03
CA LEU A 33 6.90 -13.14 -3.12
C LEU A 33 7.61 -14.27 -3.86
N PRO A 34 6.88 -15.31 -4.31
CA PRO A 34 7.42 -16.24 -5.28
C PRO A 34 7.82 -15.52 -6.59
N PRO A 35 8.76 -16.09 -7.36
CA PRO A 35 9.10 -15.55 -8.68
C PRO A 35 7.86 -15.35 -9.56
N HIS A 36 7.78 -14.21 -10.25
CA HIS A 36 6.69 -13.85 -11.16
C HIS A 36 5.30 -13.69 -10.53
N HIS A 37 5.19 -13.60 -9.20
CA HIS A 37 3.94 -13.32 -8.52
C HIS A 37 3.90 -11.88 -8.00
N GLY A 38 2.72 -11.25 -8.11
CA GLY A 38 2.37 -10.07 -7.32
C GLY A 38 1.43 -10.46 -6.18
N PRO A 39 1.17 -9.56 -5.22
CA PRO A 39 0.32 -9.86 -4.06
C PRO A 39 -1.05 -10.45 -4.42
N ALA A 40 -1.73 -9.85 -5.41
CA ALA A 40 -3.05 -10.30 -5.85
C ALA A 40 -3.07 -11.69 -6.50
N ASN A 41 -1.93 -12.16 -7.02
CA ASN A 41 -1.79 -13.48 -7.66
C ASN A 41 -1.23 -14.55 -6.71
N CYS A 42 -0.85 -14.18 -5.48
CA CYS A 42 -0.45 -15.15 -4.47
C CYS A 42 -1.67 -15.94 -3.95
N LEU A 43 -1.38 -17.10 -3.36
CA LEU A 43 -2.34 -18.06 -2.80
C LEU A 43 -1.97 -18.33 -1.33
N PRO A 44 -2.85 -18.97 -0.53
CA PRO A 44 -2.54 -19.27 0.86
C PRO A 44 -1.23 -20.06 1.06
N GLU A 45 -0.87 -20.96 0.14
CA GLU A 45 0.41 -21.69 0.15
C GLU A 45 1.66 -20.80 -0.02
N HIS A 46 1.49 -19.57 -0.49
CA HIS A 46 2.53 -18.54 -0.59
C HIS A 46 2.57 -17.63 0.65
N GLY A 47 1.78 -17.93 1.69
CA GLY A 47 1.64 -17.10 2.89
C GLY A 47 0.67 -15.93 2.72
N ARG A 48 -0.26 -16.03 1.75
CA ARG A 48 -1.30 -15.03 1.54
C ARG A 48 -2.36 -15.10 2.62
N ILE A 49 -2.71 -13.94 3.15
CA ILE A 49 -3.78 -13.72 4.11
C ILE A 49 -4.55 -12.48 3.65
N ASP A 50 -5.87 -12.56 3.61
CA ASP A 50 -6.73 -11.45 3.19
C ASP A 50 -7.49 -10.91 4.41
N SER A 51 -7.64 -9.59 4.48
CA SER A 51 -8.63 -8.97 5.36
C SER A 51 -10.06 -9.39 4.93
N PRO A 52 -11.07 -9.24 5.80
CA PRO A 52 -12.45 -9.27 5.36
C PRO A 52 -12.69 -8.34 4.17
N VAL A 53 -13.50 -8.80 3.21
CA VAL A 53 -13.87 -8.01 2.04
C VAL A 53 -14.89 -6.94 2.39
N VAL A 54 -14.79 -5.78 1.76
CA VAL A 54 -15.72 -4.65 1.89
C VAL A 54 -16.28 -4.31 0.51
N ASP A 55 -17.59 -4.13 0.40
CA ASP A 55 -18.23 -3.69 -0.84
C ASP A 55 -17.87 -2.23 -1.15
N ILE A 56 -17.57 -1.87 -2.40
CA ILE A 56 -17.23 -0.50 -2.78
C ILE A 56 -18.38 0.49 -2.55
N ASP A 57 -19.64 0.02 -2.60
CA ASP A 57 -20.81 0.84 -2.36
C ASP A 57 -21.18 0.92 -0.87
N ASP A 58 -20.39 0.27 0.01
CA ASP A 58 -20.58 0.35 1.45
C ASP A 58 -20.43 1.81 1.91
N PRO A 59 -21.43 2.39 2.60
CA PRO A 59 -21.36 3.78 3.05
C PRO A 59 -20.24 4.02 4.07
N GLU A 60 -19.75 2.97 4.72
CA GLU A 60 -18.63 3.00 5.65
C GLU A 60 -17.32 2.50 5.02
N LEU A 61 -17.25 2.34 3.70
CA LEU A 61 -16.07 1.89 2.96
C LEU A 61 -14.77 2.54 3.47
N PRO A 62 -14.66 3.88 3.62
CA PRO A 62 -13.40 4.50 4.03
C PRO A 62 -12.99 4.08 5.44
N ALA A 63 -13.94 3.99 6.36
CA ALA A 63 -13.69 3.58 7.74
C ALA A 63 -13.29 2.10 7.82
N LYS A 64 -13.96 1.23 7.07
CA LYS A 64 -13.68 -0.22 7.06
C LYS A 64 -12.34 -0.54 6.40
N VAL A 65 -12.01 0.10 5.28
CA VAL A 65 -10.70 -0.04 4.63
C VAL A 65 -9.58 0.47 5.54
N ARG A 66 -9.76 1.65 6.16
CA ARG A 66 -8.79 2.20 7.13
C ARG A 66 -8.55 1.24 8.30
N GLN A 67 -9.62 0.76 8.91
CA GLN A 67 -9.55 -0.16 10.05
C GLN A 67 -8.92 -1.50 9.64
N GLY A 68 -9.33 -2.08 8.51
CA GLY A 68 -8.80 -3.32 8.00
C GLY A 68 -7.30 -3.22 7.69
N TRP A 69 -6.89 -2.18 6.98
CA TRP A 69 -5.49 -1.95 6.66
C TRP A 69 -4.63 -1.80 7.91
N TYR A 70 -5.04 -0.95 8.87
CA TYR A 70 -4.28 -0.74 10.11
C TYR A 70 -4.24 -1.99 10.98
N GLY A 71 -5.37 -2.71 11.08
CA GLY A 71 -5.45 -3.98 11.80
C GLY A 71 -4.44 -4.99 11.26
N MET A 72 -4.41 -5.20 9.94
CA MET A 72 -3.45 -6.09 9.29
C MET A 72 -2.01 -5.59 9.47
N ALA A 73 -1.77 -4.29 9.31
CA ALA A 73 -0.44 -3.70 9.46
C ALA A 73 0.14 -3.89 10.87
N ALA A 74 -0.70 -3.76 11.90
CA ALA A 74 -0.32 -4.00 13.29
C ALA A 74 -0.17 -5.50 13.61
N GLU A 75 -1.14 -6.33 13.21
CA GLU A 75 -1.15 -7.77 13.51
C GLU A 75 0.05 -8.51 12.89
N TYR A 76 0.39 -8.17 11.65
CA TYR A 76 1.43 -8.85 10.89
C TYR A 76 2.81 -8.18 11.01
N GLY A 77 2.91 -7.10 11.78
CA GLY A 77 4.19 -6.47 12.12
C GLY A 77 4.78 -5.61 10.99
N LEU A 78 3.93 -4.99 10.15
CA LEU A 78 4.38 -3.90 9.28
C LEU A 78 4.77 -2.68 10.12
N LEU A 79 3.95 -2.37 11.12
CA LEU A 79 4.16 -1.25 12.02
C LEU A 79 4.99 -1.72 13.22
N ASP A 80 6.30 -1.49 13.15
CA ASP A 80 7.19 -1.59 14.31
C ASP A 80 7.01 -0.40 15.28
N ASP A 81 7.80 -0.35 16.35
CA ASP A 81 7.77 0.77 17.31
C ASP A 81 8.02 2.13 16.63
N GLY A 82 8.77 2.14 15.52
CA GLY A 82 9.03 3.33 14.71
C GLY A 82 7.90 3.68 13.74
N ARG A 83 6.97 2.76 13.48
CA ARG A 83 5.95 2.81 12.41
C ARG A 83 6.56 3.06 11.04
N GLU A 84 7.73 2.47 10.79
CA GLU A 84 8.47 2.65 9.56
C GLU A 84 8.39 1.44 8.65
N PHE A 85 8.16 1.69 7.36
CA PHE A 85 8.07 0.65 6.34
C PHE A 85 8.46 1.21 4.97
N LEU A 86 8.56 0.32 4.00
CA LEU A 86 8.76 0.67 2.60
C LEU A 86 7.40 0.83 1.92
N LEU A 87 7.21 1.96 1.27
CA LEU A 87 6.05 2.29 0.44
C LEU A 87 6.51 2.31 -1.01
N GLY A 88 5.81 1.57 -1.86
CA GLY A 88 6.00 1.65 -3.30
C GLY A 88 5.45 2.97 -3.83
N VAL A 89 6.29 3.72 -4.54
CA VAL A 89 5.97 5.05 -5.04
C VAL A 89 6.24 5.15 -6.53
N ASP A 90 5.38 5.86 -7.24
CA ASP A 90 5.54 6.15 -8.67
C ASP A 90 6.08 7.56 -8.88
N TYR A 91 7.28 7.66 -9.44
CA TYR A 91 7.95 8.92 -9.77
C TYR A 91 7.64 9.44 -11.17
N SER A 92 6.87 8.68 -11.95
CA SER A 92 6.47 9.09 -13.29
C SER A 92 5.66 10.38 -13.24
N ASP A 93 5.74 11.13 -14.34
CA ASP A 93 4.81 12.23 -14.56
C ASP A 93 3.38 11.65 -14.58
N PRO A 94 2.39 12.23 -13.90
CA PRO A 94 1.00 11.75 -13.96
C PRO A 94 0.41 11.63 -15.37
N GLU A 95 1.00 12.30 -16.37
CA GLU A 95 0.62 12.19 -17.79
C GLU A 95 1.40 11.09 -18.56
N ASP A 96 2.42 10.47 -17.94
CA ASP A 96 3.20 9.39 -18.53
C ASP A 96 2.55 8.03 -18.25
N VAL A 97 2.65 7.13 -19.23
CA VAL A 97 2.17 5.74 -19.13
C VAL A 97 3.26 4.79 -18.62
N ASN A 98 4.51 5.24 -18.58
CA ASN A 98 5.63 4.47 -18.07
C ASN A 98 5.83 4.77 -16.58
N SER A 99 5.51 3.80 -15.73
CA SER A 99 5.75 3.91 -14.29
C SER A 99 7.26 3.98 -13.99
N GLU A 100 7.66 4.97 -13.19
CA GLU A 100 9.02 5.06 -12.63
C GLU A 100 8.94 4.64 -11.16
N TRP A 101 8.76 3.33 -10.96
CA TRP A 101 8.53 2.76 -9.64
C TRP A 101 9.80 2.73 -8.78
N ALA A 102 9.67 3.09 -7.50
CA ALA A 102 10.73 2.95 -6.50
C ALA A 102 10.17 2.61 -5.12
N TRP A 103 11.04 2.16 -4.22
CA TRP A 103 10.71 2.02 -2.79
C TRP A 103 11.14 3.26 -2.01
N ALA A 104 10.20 3.85 -1.28
CA ALA A 104 10.46 4.91 -0.32
C ALA A 104 10.32 4.38 1.10
N ARG A 105 11.31 4.63 1.97
CA ARG A 105 11.13 4.44 3.40
C ARG A 105 10.29 5.60 3.93
N VAL A 106 9.20 5.27 4.61
CA VAL A 106 8.27 6.23 5.20
C VAL A 106 8.00 5.88 6.66
N ARG A 107 7.51 6.87 7.42
CA ARG A 107 6.94 6.68 8.75
C ARG A 107 5.46 7.04 8.72
N LEU A 108 4.60 6.18 9.26
CA LEU A 108 3.19 6.52 9.48
C LEU A 108 3.05 7.40 10.73
N LEU A 109 2.43 8.57 10.58
CA LEU A 109 2.18 9.51 11.66
C LEU A 109 0.97 9.09 12.51
N ASP A 110 0.78 9.73 13.67
CA ASP A 110 -0.42 9.52 14.51
C ASP A 110 -1.69 9.98 13.79
N GLU A 111 -1.61 11.09 13.09
CA GLU A 111 -2.64 11.61 12.20
C GLU A 111 -2.39 11.09 10.79
N TRP A 112 -3.26 10.21 10.31
CA TRP A 112 -3.17 9.62 8.98
C TRP A 112 -4.57 9.33 8.44
N ASP A 113 -4.69 9.35 7.11
CA ASP A 113 -5.93 8.99 6.43
C ASP A 113 -5.60 8.44 5.03
N LEU A 114 -6.08 7.23 4.74
CA LEU A 114 -5.97 6.64 3.40
C LEU A 114 -7.10 7.12 2.48
N GLY A 115 -8.12 7.77 3.04
CA GLY A 115 -9.35 8.10 2.33
C GLY A 115 -10.13 6.86 1.89
N GLY A 116 -10.90 7.04 0.84
CA GLY A 116 -11.81 6.06 0.24
C GLY A 116 -13.16 6.71 -0.04
N GLY A 117 -13.95 6.17 -0.96
CA GLY A 117 -15.23 6.76 -1.34
C GLY A 117 -15.02 7.82 -2.43
N ASP A 118 -15.43 9.07 -2.21
CA ASP A 118 -15.49 10.08 -3.29
C ASP A 118 -14.23 10.96 -3.40
N ASP A 119 -13.49 11.16 -2.30
CA ASP A 119 -12.21 11.90 -2.27
C ASP A 119 -11.30 11.47 -1.11
N GLY A 120 -10.02 11.82 -1.15
CA GLY A 120 -9.06 11.53 -0.10
C GLY A 120 -7.74 12.27 -0.26
N PRO A 121 -6.79 12.08 0.65
CA PRO A 121 -5.53 12.83 0.63
C PRO A 121 -4.42 12.15 -0.19
N LEU A 122 -4.61 10.91 -0.62
CA LEU A 122 -3.56 10.14 -1.30
C LEU A 122 -3.21 10.69 -2.70
N PRO A 123 -2.00 10.49 -3.22
CA PRO A 123 -1.68 10.81 -4.61
C PRO A 123 -2.58 10.05 -5.60
N LYS A 124 -2.87 10.63 -6.77
CA LYS A 124 -3.77 10.03 -7.77
C LYS A 124 -3.39 8.59 -8.15
N TRP A 125 -2.10 8.30 -8.26
CA TRP A 125 -1.60 6.96 -8.61
C TRP A 125 -1.83 5.90 -7.53
N MET A 126 -2.17 6.31 -6.29
CA MET A 126 -2.63 5.41 -5.23
C MET A 126 -4.15 5.27 -5.18
N ARG A 127 -4.90 5.96 -6.05
CA ARG A 127 -6.36 5.96 -6.04
C ARG A 127 -6.86 5.14 -7.21
N PHE A 128 -7.40 3.98 -6.93
CA PHE A 128 -8.03 3.14 -7.94
C PHE A 128 -9.54 3.36 -7.92
N TYR A 129 -10.13 3.65 -9.09
CA TYR A 129 -11.53 4.04 -9.20
C TYR A 129 -12.38 2.94 -9.84
N MET A 130 -13.59 2.75 -9.32
CA MET A 130 -14.66 2.07 -10.03
C MET A 130 -15.94 2.90 -9.95
N GLY A 131 -16.35 3.43 -11.12
CA GLY A 131 -17.30 4.52 -11.16
C GLY A 131 -16.72 5.79 -10.54
N ASP A 132 -17.50 6.46 -9.70
CA ASP A 132 -17.09 7.69 -9.00
C ASP A 132 -16.42 7.40 -7.65
N ARG A 133 -16.37 6.13 -7.23
CA ARG A 133 -15.76 5.70 -5.97
C ARG A 133 -14.31 5.31 -6.19
N PHE A 134 -13.40 5.75 -5.32
CA PHE A 134 -12.03 5.27 -5.26
C PHE A 134 -11.73 4.49 -3.99
N VAL A 135 -10.71 3.65 -4.10
CA VAL A 135 -10.10 2.91 -3.00
C VAL A 135 -8.59 3.16 -3.01
N PRO A 136 -7.94 3.15 -1.84
CA PRO A 136 -6.50 3.15 -1.79
C PRO A 136 -5.94 1.86 -2.41
N GLU A 137 -5.09 1.98 -3.41
CA GLU A 137 -4.31 0.87 -3.97
C GLU A 137 -2.83 1.24 -3.96
N PHE A 138 -2.09 0.61 -3.07
CA PHE A 138 -0.65 0.80 -2.95
C PHE A 138 -0.02 -0.42 -2.27
N THR A 139 1.27 -0.61 -2.51
CA THR A 139 2.03 -1.73 -1.96
C THR A 139 3.00 -1.23 -0.90
N VAL A 140 3.04 -1.91 0.24
CA VAL A 140 4.00 -1.67 1.32
C VAL A 140 4.75 -2.93 1.69
N MET A 141 5.95 -2.80 2.24
CA MET A 141 6.79 -3.91 2.66
C MET A 141 7.50 -3.59 3.98
N SER A 142 7.67 -4.58 4.85
CA SER A 142 8.45 -4.41 6.08
C SER A 142 9.91 -4.08 5.73
N LEU A 143 10.61 -3.37 6.62
CA LEU A 143 12.01 -2.97 6.38
C LEU A 143 12.96 -4.17 6.20
N ASP A 144 12.61 -5.33 6.75
CA ASP A 144 13.36 -6.58 6.63
C ASP A 144 12.88 -7.49 5.49
N GLY A 145 11.90 -7.06 4.69
CA GLY A 145 11.37 -7.79 3.54
C GLY A 145 10.58 -9.06 3.88
N ARG A 146 10.25 -9.30 5.16
CA ARG A 146 9.52 -10.52 5.57
C ARG A 146 8.01 -10.47 5.30
N LEU A 147 7.48 -9.27 5.12
CA LEU A 147 6.07 -9.00 4.94
C LEU A 147 5.87 -8.02 3.79
N MET A 148 4.89 -8.31 2.93
CA MET A 148 4.36 -7.33 1.97
C MET A 148 2.85 -7.21 2.18
N MET A 149 2.32 -5.99 2.03
CA MET A 149 0.89 -5.74 1.99
C MET A 149 0.50 -4.97 0.74
N ASN A 150 -0.70 -5.24 0.25
CA ASN A 150 -1.30 -4.51 -0.85
C ASN A 150 -2.80 -4.37 -0.60
N THR A 151 -3.34 -3.18 -0.78
CA THR A 151 -4.79 -2.99 -0.82
C THR A 151 -5.22 -3.05 -2.27
N THR A 152 -6.26 -3.82 -2.58
CA THR A 152 -6.69 -4.03 -3.97
C THR A 152 -8.19 -3.96 -4.11
N LEU A 153 -8.64 -3.50 -5.28
CA LEU A 153 -10.02 -3.60 -5.74
C LEU A 153 -10.18 -4.85 -6.60
N TRP A 154 -11.09 -5.73 -6.21
CA TRP A 154 -11.44 -6.93 -6.95
C TRP A 154 -12.42 -6.61 -8.07
N GLY A 155 -12.38 -7.41 -9.14
CA GLY A 155 -13.26 -7.23 -10.30
C GLY A 155 -14.75 -7.44 -10.03
N ASP A 156 -15.11 -7.95 -8.85
CA ASP A 156 -16.49 -8.07 -8.37
C ASP A 156 -16.96 -6.85 -7.56
N GLY A 157 -16.14 -5.81 -7.43
CA GLY A 157 -16.45 -4.58 -6.71
C GLY A 157 -16.20 -4.64 -5.21
N THR A 158 -15.45 -5.63 -4.74
CA THR A 158 -15.04 -5.71 -3.34
C THR A 158 -13.61 -5.25 -3.14
N VAL A 159 -13.26 -4.85 -1.92
CA VAL A 159 -11.96 -4.35 -1.52
C VAL A 159 -11.43 -5.20 -0.38
N SER A 160 -10.15 -5.56 -0.43
CA SER A 160 -9.46 -6.14 0.72
C SER A 160 -8.01 -5.69 0.79
N THR A 161 -7.42 -5.83 1.97
CA THR A 161 -5.97 -5.76 2.17
C THR A 161 -5.40 -7.17 2.19
N ILE A 162 -4.45 -7.42 1.29
CA ILE A 162 -3.66 -8.63 1.20
C ILE A 162 -2.40 -8.46 2.04
N VAL A 163 -2.07 -9.49 2.82
CA VAL A 163 -0.77 -9.71 3.46
C VAL A 163 -0.11 -10.92 2.79
N ILE A 164 1.16 -10.78 2.41
CA ILE A 164 2.03 -11.89 2.05
C ILE A 164 3.09 -12.04 3.13
N CYS A 165 3.00 -13.11 3.92
CA CYS A 165 3.91 -13.37 5.04
C CYS A 165 4.27 -14.87 5.10
N PRO A 166 5.29 -15.33 4.34
CA PRO A 166 5.67 -16.74 4.27
C PRO A 166 6.08 -17.35 5.61
N SER A 167 6.57 -16.56 6.56
CA SER A 167 6.92 -17.03 7.92
C SER A 167 5.71 -17.46 8.76
N ARG A 168 4.47 -17.23 8.28
CA ARG A 168 3.22 -17.68 8.90
C ARG A 168 2.68 -18.96 8.27
N LEU A 169 3.37 -19.52 7.27
CA LEU A 169 3.05 -20.85 6.78
C LEU A 169 3.27 -21.90 7.88
N PRO A 170 2.41 -22.93 7.96
CA PRO A 170 2.55 -24.03 8.92
C PRO A 170 3.79 -24.90 8.70
#